data_AF-A0AA43L902-F1
#
_entry.id   AF-A0AA43L902-F1
#
_cell.length_a   1.000
_cell.length_b   1.000
_cell.length_c   1.000
_cell.angle_alpha   90.00
_cell.angle_beta   90.00
_cell.angle_gamma   90.00
#
_symmetry.space_group_name_H-M   'P 1'
#
loop_
_entity.id
_entity.type
_entity.pdbx_description
1 polymer ?
#
loop_
_entity_poly.entity_id
_entity_poly.type
_entity_poly.pdbx_seq_one_letter_code
_entity_poly.pdbx_strand_id
1 'polypeptide(L)'
;MKINNNGFALKGHKVGNDYYIFENEAGNYNVYQDLHEINQGTTVLEIKEILPHLKQISDEEVIIQYRNEPVFLLLHNINIQEMNIFRLSLENEIIIRKKECRLKET
;
A
#
# COMPACT_ATOMS: atom_id res chain seq x y z
N MET A 1 10.07 -5.10 6.45
CA MET A 1 10.65 -4.07 5.54
C MET A 1 10.09 -2.71 5.94
N LYS A 2 10.90 -1.64 6.06
CA LYS A 2 10.38 -0.31 6.41
C LYS A 2 9.77 0.34 5.17
N ILE A 3 8.50 0.74 5.26
CA ILE A 3 7.88 1.60 4.24
C ILE A 3 8.63 2.93 4.27
N ASN A 4 9.12 3.37 3.13
CA ASN A 4 9.80 4.65 3.04
C ASN A 4 8.74 5.75 3.19
N ASN A 5 8.56 6.25 4.41
CA ASN A 5 7.64 7.35 4.75
C ASN A 5 8.02 8.70 4.10
N ASN A 6 8.98 8.70 3.17
CA ASN A 6 9.43 9.87 2.39
C ASN A 6 8.42 10.38 1.33
N GLY A 7 7.18 9.91 1.35
CA GLY A 7 6.06 10.76 0.94
C GLY A 7 5.48 10.54 -0.46
N PHE A 8 5.82 9.45 -1.16
CA PHE A 8 5.11 9.07 -2.38
C PHE A 8 4.24 7.84 -2.12
N ALA A 9 2.95 8.09 -1.89
CA ALA A 9 1.93 7.06 -1.88
C ALA A 9 0.92 7.41 -2.97
N LEU A 10 0.81 6.57 -3.99
CA LEU A 10 -0.24 6.76 -4.99
C LEU A 10 -1.52 6.13 -4.44
N LYS A 11 -2.58 6.94 -4.32
CA LYS A 11 -3.93 6.44 -4.05
C LYS A 11 -4.63 6.21 -5.39
N GLY A 12 -5.38 5.12 -5.50
CA GLY A 12 -6.28 4.92 -6.61
C GLY A 12 -7.52 4.16 -6.16
N HIS A 13 -8.60 4.33 -6.92
CA HIS A 13 -9.88 3.71 -6.62
C HIS A 13 -10.25 2.72 -7.72
N LYS A 14 -10.87 1.61 -7.37
CA LYS A 14 -11.46 0.71 -8.36
C LYS A 14 -12.59 -0.12 -7.74
N VAL A 15 -13.78 -0.01 -8.31
CA VAL A 15 -14.95 -0.85 -7.95
C VAL A 15 -15.21 -0.80 -6.44
N GLY A 16 -15.22 0.40 -5.86
CA GLY A 16 -15.49 0.58 -4.43
C GLY A 16 -14.30 0.31 -3.49
N ASN A 17 -13.13 -0.10 -4.01
CA ASN A 17 -11.94 -0.36 -3.20
C ASN A 17 -10.90 0.74 -3.37
N ASP A 18 -10.27 1.11 -2.26
CA ASP A 18 -9.14 2.02 -2.22
C ASP A 18 -7.81 1.26 -2.19
N TYR A 19 -6.86 1.71 -3.01
CA TYR A 19 -5.54 1.12 -3.16
C TYR A 19 -4.45 2.14 -2.84
N TYR A 20 -3.38 1.67 -2.22
CA TYR A 20 -2.21 2.45 -1.87
C TYR A 20 -0.95 1.78 -2.42
N ILE A 21 -0.17 2.52 -3.22
CA ILE A 21 1.08 2.03 -3.78
C ILE A 21 2.25 2.73 -3.09
N PHE A 22 3.16 1.96 -2.50
CA PHE A 22 4.36 2.47 -1.84
C PHE A 22 5.60 1.94 -2.50
N GLU A 23 6.58 2.81 -2.73
CA GLU A 23 7.92 2.42 -3.13
C GLU A 23 8.72 1.95 -1.89
N ASN A 24 9.48 0.87 -2.05
CA ASN A 24 10.36 0.31 -1.03
C ASN A 24 11.81 0.76 -1.21
N GLU A 25 12.67 0.41 -0.25
CA GLU A 25 14.09 0.81 -0.27
C GLU A 25 14.87 0.24 -1.47
N ALA A 26 14.37 -0.83 -2.10
CA ALA A 26 14.97 -1.43 -3.28
C ALA A 26 14.49 -0.79 -4.60
N GLY A 27 13.61 0.22 -4.56
CA GLY A 27 13.03 0.86 -5.75
C GLY A 27 11.91 0.04 -6.42
N ASN A 28 11.42 -0.99 -5.75
CA ASN A 28 10.24 -1.75 -6.14
C ASN A 28 9.01 -1.24 -5.38
N TYR A 29 7.83 -1.78 -5.69
CA TYR A 29 6.57 -1.28 -5.17
C TYR A 29 5.79 -2.37 -4.43
N ASN A 30 5.09 -1.96 -3.37
CA ASN A 30 4.07 -2.75 -2.72
C ASN A 30 2.70 -2.10 -2.95
N VAL A 31 1.70 -2.91 -3.25
CA VAL A 31 0.31 -2.45 -3.39
C VAL A 31 -0.48 -2.97 -2.21
N TYR A 32 -1.14 -2.05 -1.52
CA TYR A 32 -2.05 -2.34 -0.43
C TYR A 32 -3.47 -1.97 -0.82
N GLN A 33 -4.44 -2.65 -0.22
CA GLN A 33 -5.87 -2.36 -0.35
C GLN A 33 -6.45 -2.09 1.03
N ASP A 34 -7.38 -1.13 1.09
CA ASP A 34 -8.08 -0.76 2.30
C ASP A 34 -8.96 -1.91 2.84
N LEU A 35 -8.88 -2.18 4.15
CA LEU A 35 -9.85 -3.04 4.83
C LEU A 35 -11.00 -2.15 5.28
N HIS A 36 -11.93 -1.89 4.36
CA HIS A 36 -13.20 -1.23 4.66
C HIS A 36 -13.86 -1.84 5.91
N GLU A 37 -14.76 -1.11 6.58
CA GLU A 37 -15.42 -1.51 7.84
C GLU A 37 -15.93 -2.97 7.84
N ILE A 38 -16.42 -3.46 6.69
CA ILE A 38 -16.89 -4.85 6.51
C ILE A 38 -15.80 -5.93 6.65
N ASN A 39 -14.53 -5.57 6.48
CA ASN A 39 -13.36 -6.45 6.49
C ASN A 39 -12.39 -6.11 7.65
N GLN A 40 -12.75 -5.24 8.58
CA GLN A 40 -11.86 -4.84 9.70
C GLN A 40 -11.48 -6.01 10.64
N GLY A 41 -12.18 -7.15 10.57
CA GLY A 41 -11.85 -8.36 11.32
C GLY A 41 -10.91 -9.34 10.59
N THR A 42 -10.54 -9.07 9.34
CA THR A 42 -9.74 -9.99 8.54
C THR A 42 -8.34 -10.17 9.14
N THR A 43 -7.98 -11.42 9.40
CA THR A 43 -6.69 -11.82 9.96
C THR A 43 -5.63 -12.04 8.87
N VAL A 44 -4.35 -11.89 9.23
CA VAL A 44 -3.24 -12.21 8.32
C VAL A 44 -3.32 -13.64 7.79
N LEU A 45 -3.80 -14.58 8.61
CA LEU A 45 -3.97 -15.97 8.22
C LEU A 45 -4.97 -16.11 7.07
N GLU A 46 -6.16 -15.53 7.21
CA GLU A 46 -7.20 -15.55 6.16
C GLU A 46 -6.69 -14.92 4.85
N ILE A 47 -5.95 -13.81 4.94
CA ILE A 47 -5.35 -13.17 3.76
C ILE A 47 -4.34 -14.09 3.08
N LYS A 48 -3.48 -14.77 3.85
CA LYS A 48 -2.49 -15.72 3.30
C LYS A 48 -3.13 -17.00 2.76
N GLU A 49 -4.33 -17.35 3.19
CA GLU A 49 -5.12 -18.44 2.61
C GLU A 49 -5.69 -18.05 1.24
N ILE A 50 -6.18 -16.81 1.10
CA ILE A 50 -6.71 -16.26 -0.16
C ILE A 50 -5.57 -15.94 -1.15
N LEU A 51 -4.47 -15.39 -0.65
CA LEU A 51 -3.32 -14.91 -1.40
C LEU A 51 -2.07 -15.73 -1.03
N PRO A 52 -1.94 -16.97 -1.57
CA PRO A 52 -0.90 -17.89 -1.14
C PRO A 52 0.53 -17.41 -1.45
N HIS A 53 0.71 -16.47 -2.38
CA HIS A 53 2.01 -15.85 -2.64
C HIS A 53 2.53 -15.04 -1.44
N LEU A 54 1.66 -14.67 -0.50
CA LEU A 54 2.03 -13.94 0.72
C LEU A 54 2.48 -14.85 1.86
N LYS A 55 2.43 -16.18 1.73
CA LYS A 55 2.77 -17.11 2.82
C LYS A 55 4.19 -16.93 3.35
N GLN A 56 5.13 -16.52 2.50
CA GLN A 56 6.53 -16.28 2.85
C GLN A 56 6.80 -14.87 3.37
N ILE A 57 5.80 -13.98 3.30
CA ILE A 57 5.91 -12.59 3.74
C ILE A 57 5.61 -12.53 5.24
N SER A 58 6.35 -11.70 5.98
CA SER A 58 6.14 -11.52 7.41
C SER A 58 4.76 -10.89 7.68
N ASP A 59 4.13 -11.27 8.78
CA ASP A 59 2.76 -10.84 9.11
C ASP A 59 2.63 -9.31 9.21
N GLU A 60 3.68 -8.68 9.76
CA GLU A 60 3.86 -7.23 9.87
C GLU A 60 3.97 -6.49 8.51
N GLU A 61 4.23 -7.21 7.42
CA GLU A 61 4.21 -6.65 6.07
C GLU A 61 2.89 -6.92 5.34
N VAL A 62 2.12 -7.93 5.76
CA VAL A 62 0.85 -8.31 5.14
C VAL A 62 -0.28 -7.39 5.56
N ILE A 63 -0.35 -6.97 6.82
CA ILE A 63 -1.29 -5.94 7.27
C ILE A 63 -0.50 -4.83 7.95
N ILE A 64 -0.71 -3.60 7.50
CA ILE A 64 -0.06 -2.41 8.03
C ILE A 64 -1.11 -1.38 8.44
N GLN A 65 -0.74 -0.46 9.33
CA GLN A 65 -1.55 0.71 9.63
C GLN A 65 -1.19 1.86 8.69
N TYR A 66 -2.16 2.37 7.93
CA TYR A 66 -2.00 3.55 7.08
C TYR A 66 -3.13 4.56 7.33
N ARG A 67 -2.78 5.78 7.76
CA ARG A 67 -3.74 6.85 8.09
C ARG A 67 -4.84 6.45 9.09
N ASN A 68 -4.46 5.62 10.07
CA ASN A 68 -5.38 5.03 11.07
C ASN A 68 -6.34 3.98 10.52
N GLU A 69 -6.21 3.58 9.27
CA GLU A 69 -6.93 2.45 8.70
C GLU A 69 -5.98 1.25 8.52
N PRO A 70 -6.43 0.02 8.82
CA PRO A 70 -5.68 -1.18 8.48
C PRO A 70 -5.78 -1.42 6.97
N VAL A 71 -4.64 -1.62 6.32
CA VAL A 71 -4.58 -1.95 4.89
C VAL A 71 -3.80 -3.24 4.70
N PHE A 72 -4.22 -4.07 3.75
CA PHE A 72 -3.59 -5.35 3.50
C PHE A 72 -2.83 -5.38 2.19
N LEU A 73 -1.75 -6.16 2.17
CA LEU A 73 -0.86 -6.35 1.04
C LEU A 73 -1.56 -7.19 -0.04
N LEU A 74 -1.65 -6.62 -1.24
CA LEU A 74 -2.17 -7.30 -2.43
C LEU A 74 -1.02 -7.80 -3.32
N LEU A 75 -0.06 -6.92 -3.59
CA LEU A 75 1.12 -7.21 -4.43
C LEU A 75 2.39 -6.80 -3.69
N HIS A 76 3.36 -7.70 -3.62
CA HIS A 76 4.63 -7.49 -2.92
C HIS A 76 5.79 -7.36 -3.90
N ASN A 77 6.62 -6.34 -3.71
CA ASN A 77 7.90 -6.16 -4.36
C ASN A 77 7.83 -6.22 -5.91
N ILE A 78 6.79 -5.60 -6.49
CA ILE A 78 6.59 -5.54 -7.94
C ILE A 78 7.45 -4.45 -8.57
N ASN A 79 7.85 -4.64 -9.82
CA ASN A 79 8.67 -3.65 -10.53
C ASN A 79 7.84 -2.47 -11.05
N ILE A 80 8.51 -1.45 -11.59
CA ILE A 80 7.86 -0.24 -12.12
C ILE A 80 6.89 -0.51 -13.29
N GLN A 81 7.12 -1.54 -14.10
CA GLN A 81 6.23 -1.88 -15.22
C GLN A 81 4.93 -2.47 -14.70
N GLU A 82 5.02 -3.44 -13.78
CA GLU A 82 3.86 -4.05 -13.11
C GLU A 82 3.06 -3.01 -12.32
N MET A 83 3.74 -2.14 -11.58
CA MET A 83 3.11 -1.03 -10.88
C MET A 83 2.36 -0.10 -11.84
N ASN A 84 2.96 0.25 -12.98
CA ASN A 84 2.30 1.11 -13.97
C ASN A 84 1.07 0.44 -14.59
N ILE A 85 1.14 -0.86 -14.90
CA ILE A 85 -0.01 -1.62 -15.40
C ILE A 85 -1.14 -1.60 -14.37
N PHE A 86 -0.82 -1.87 -13.10
CA PHE A 86 -1.80 -1.84 -12.02
C PHE A 86 -2.45 -0.45 -11.90
N ARG A 87 -1.62 0.60 -11.84
CA ARG A 87 -2.03 2.00 -11.74
C ARG A 87 -2.95 2.45 -12.88
N LEU A 88 -2.64 2.04 -14.12
CA LEU A 88 -3.48 2.37 -15.27
C LEU A 88 -4.88 1.71 -15.19
N SER A 89 -5.02 0.64 -14.41
CA SER A 89 -6.30 -0.01 -14.18
C SER A 89 -7.17 0.65 -13.12
N LEU A 90 -6.65 1.67 -12.41
CA LEU A 90 -7.35 2.40 -11.35
C LEU A 90 -8.00 3.68 -11.91
N GLU A 91 -9.14 4.05 -11.35
CA GLU A 91 -9.66 5.41 -11.40
C GLU A 91 -8.74 6.27 -10.52
N ASN A 92 -7.89 7.06 -11.16
CA ASN A 92 -6.73 7.67 -10.50
C ASN A 92 -7.12 8.95 -9.74
N GLU A 93 -6.78 9.00 -8.45
CA GLU A 93 -6.71 10.24 -7.68
C GLU A 93 -5.26 10.39 -7.15
N ILE A 94 -4.43 11.14 -7.87
CA ILE A 94 -3.02 11.28 -7.49
C ILE A 94 -2.90 12.20 -6.27
N ILE A 95 -2.58 11.64 -5.10
CA ILE A 95 -2.26 12.43 -3.91
C ILE A 95 -0.74 12.64 -3.83
N ILE A 96 -0.23 13.75 -4.37
CA ILE A 96 1.19 14.14 -4.23
C ILE A 96 1.37 14.95 -2.95
N ARG A 97 2.18 14.48 -1.98
CA ARG A 97 2.65 15.34 -0.89
C ARG A 97 3.95 16.06 -1.28
N LYS A 98 3.91 17.40 -1.29
CA LYS A 98 5.12 18.22 -1.13
C LYS A 98 5.60 18.06 0.32
N LYS A 99 6.92 17.92 0.50
CA LYS A 99 7.58 18.10 1.81
C LYS A 99 7.13 19.44 2.39
N GLU A 100 6.43 19.44 3.52
CA GLU A 100 6.45 20.62 4.39
C GLU A 100 7.86 20.71 4.99
N CYS A 101 8.73 21.49 4.34
CA CYS A 101 9.93 21.98 4.99
C CYS A 101 9.48 22.92 6.11
N ARG A 102 9.33 22.41 7.33
CA ARG A 102 9.39 23.27 8.51
C ARG A 102 10.82 23.78 8.62
N LEU A 103 11.07 24.95 8.05
CA LEU A 103 12.15 25.81 8.51
C LEU A 103 11.85 26.07 9.99
N LYS A 104 12.66 25.46 10.87
CA LYS A 104 12.77 25.93 12.24
C LYS A 104 13.44 27.29 12.15
N GLU A 105 12.64 28.34 12.15
CA GLU A 105 13.16 29.67 12.47
C GLU A 105 13.70 29.59 13.91
N THR A 106 14.94 30.06 14.04
CA THR A 106 15.83 29.90 15.19
C THR A 106 15.50 30.93 16.25
#